data_AF-A0A958H378-F1
#
_entry.id   AF-A0A958H378-F1
#
_cell.length_a   1.000
_cell.length_b   1.000
_cell.length_c   1.000
_cell.angle_alpha   90.00
_cell.angle_beta   90.00
_cell.angle_gamma   90.00
#
_symmetry.space_group_name_H-M   'P 1'
#
loop_
_entity.id
_entity.type
_entity.pdbx_description
1 polymer ?
#
loop_
_entity_poly.entity_id
_entity_poly.type
_entity_poly.pdbx_seq_one_letter_code
_entity_poly.pdbx_strand_id
1 'polypeptide(L)'
;MGLPGRGLAERHGLVPLLYRHLEAIDPTASPKPIFARLWSQSQATAGRNLMLTQELLRLLDLLAANDIPAIPYKGPALAALVYGDISLRPFNDLDILVPQRAARRAKALLEANGYHYPDRLTEAQEVA
;
A
#
# COMPACT_ATOMS: atom_id res chain seq x y z
N MET A 1 -29.32 6.82 1.72
CA MET A 1 -28.91 7.88 0.78
C MET A 1 -27.39 7.89 0.70
N GLY A 2 -26.81 7.39 -0.40
CA GLY A 2 -25.35 7.40 -0.59
C GLY A 2 -24.86 8.82 -0.84
N LEU A 3 -23.75 9.20 -0.21
CA LEU A 3 -23.08 10.47 -0.50
C LEU A 3 -22.89 10.61 -2.03
N PRO A 4 -23.15 11.78 -2.64
CA PRO A 4 -22.78 12.03 -4.03
C PRO A 4 -21.26 12.07 -4.09
N GLY A 5 -20.64 10.89 -4.22
CA GLY A 5 -19.23 10.73 -3.87
C GLY A 5 -18.75 9.32 -4.17
N ARG A 6 -17.91 9.25 -5.20
CA ARG A 6 -17.16 8.10 -5.68
C ARG A 6 -17.94 6.96 -6.37
N GLY A 7 -17.38 6.44 -7.45
CA GLY A 7 -17.90 5.26 -8.17
C GLY A 7 -17.64 3.95 -7.39
N LEU A 8 -18.30 2.85 -7.77
CA LEU A 8 -18.08 1.53 -7.15
C LEU A 8 -16.60 1.11 -7.20
N ALA A 9 -15.95 1.28 -8.36
CA ALA A 9 -14.54 0.97 -8.51
C ALA A 9 -13.65 1.77 -7.54
N GLU A 10 -13.95 3.05 -7.33
CA GLU A 10 -13.20 3.89 -6.38
C GLU A 10 -13.39 3.43 -4.93
N ARG A 11 -14.62 3.07 -4.53
CA ARG A 11 -14.90 2.56 -3.18
C ARG A 11 -14.21 1.24 -2.87
N HIS A 12 -14.08 0.37 -3.86
CA HIS A 12 -13.48 -0.95 -3.71
C HIS A 12 -11.99 -0.99 -4.08
N GLY A 13 -11.37 0.13 -4.44
CA GLY A 13 -9.97 0.17 -4.86
C GLY A 13 -9.68 -0.56 -6.17
N LEU A 14 -10.67 -0.62 -7.07
CA LEU A 14 -10.59 -1.35 -8.35
C LEU A 14 -10.32 -0.43 -9.55
N VAL A 15 -10.04 0.86 -9.33
CA VAL A 15 -9.81 1.81 -10.44
C VAL A 15 -8.67 1.38 -11.36
N PRO A 16 -7.46 1.01 -10.86
CA PRO A 16 -6.38 0.57 -11.74
C PRO A 16 -6.74 -0.66 -12.58
N LEU A 17 -7.47 -1.62 -12.00
CA LEU A 17 -7.97 -2.78 -12.72
C LEU A 17 -9.00 -2.39 -13.78
N LEU A 18 -9.95 -1.53 -13.43
CA LEU A 18 -10.97 -1.05 -14.37
C LEU A 18 -10.32 -0.32 -15.55
N TYR A 19 -9.35 0.56 -15.27
CA TYR A 19 -8.59 1.24 -16.32
C TYR A 19 -7.88 0.24 -17.23
N ARG A 20 -7.08 -0.68 -16.67
CA ARG A 20 -6.33 -1.70 -17.43
C ARG A 20 -7.24 -2.50 -18.35
N HIS A 21 -8.38 -2.96 -17.84
CA HIS A 21 -9.29 -3.78 -18.63
C HIS A 21 -10.02 -2.97 -19.71
N LEU A 22 -10.43 -1.73 -19.43
CA LEU A 22 -11.01 -0.86 -20.47
C LEU A 22 -9.98 -0.54 -21.56
N GLU A 23 -8.74 -0.23 -21.18
CA GLU A 23 -7.66 0.03 -22.13
C GLU A 23 -7.36 -1.19 -23.02
N ALA A 24 -7.33 -2.39 -22.43
CA ALA A 24 -7.02 -3.62 -23.15
C ALA A 24 -8.17 -4.13 -24.04
N ILE A 25 -9.43 -3.90 -23.64
CA ILE A 25 -10.61 -4.41 -24.37
C ILE A 25 -11.07 -3.41 -25.43
N ASP A 26 -11.40 -2.18 -25.01
CA ASP A 26 -11.87 -1.12 -25.90
C ASP A 26 -11.78 0.25 -25.17
N PRO A 27 -10.74 1.06 -25.48
CA PRO A 27 -10.57 2.40 -24.92
C PRO A 27 -11.74 3.36 -25.23
N THR A 28 -12.57 3.04 -26.23
CA THR A 28 -13.71 3.85 -26.65
C THR A 28 -15.02 3.49 -25.95
N ALA A 29 -15.04 2.37 -25.18
CA ALA A 29 -16.21 1.89 -24.45
C ALA A 29 -16.68 2.84 -23.32
N SER A 30 -15.89 3.86 -22.99
CA SER A 30 -16.28 4.90 -22.03
C SER A 30 -16.09 6.31 -22.60
N PRO A 31 -16.91 7.28 -22.18
CA PRO A 31 -16.69 8.68 -22.53
C PRO A 31 -15.24 9.14 -22.23
N LYS A 32 -14.62 9.85 -23.18
CA LYS A 32 -13.22 10.33 -23.05
C LYS A 32 -12.89 10.98 -21.69
N PRO A 33 -13.75 11.83 -21.08
CA PRO A 33 -13.47 12.40 -19.77
C PRO A 33 -13.38 11.36 -18.64
N ILE A 34 -14.17 10.29 -18.73
CA ILE A 34 -14.15 9.20 -17.75
C ILE A 34 -12.89 8.37 -17.91
N PHE A 35 -12.53 8.00 -19.14
CA PHE A 35 -11.30 7.26 -19.43
C PHE A 35 -10.05 8.02 -18.94
N ALA A 36 -9.96 9.32 -19.24
CA ALA A 36 -8.86 10.17 -18.77
C ALA A 36 -8.79 10.28 -17.24
N ARG A 37 -9.94 10.32 -16.56
CA ARG A 37 -9.99 10.30 -15.09
C ARG A 37 -9.49 8.96 -14.52
N LEU A 38 -9.92 7.84 -15.10
CA LEU A 38 -9.46 6.50 -14.69
C LEU A 38 -7.95 6.35 -14.90
N TRP A 39 -7.43 6.82 -16.02
CA TRP A 39 -5.98 6.86 -16.27
C TRP A 39 -5.24 7.68 -15.21
N SER A 40 -5.67 8.92 -14.98
CA SER A 40 -5.02 9.81 -14.00
C SER A 40 -5.01 9.22 -12.58
N GLN A 41 -6.13 8.63 -12.15
CA GLN A 41 -6.21 7.95 -10.86
C GLN A 41 -5.30 6.71 -10.80
N SER A 42 -5.23 5.93 -11.89
CA SER A 42 -4.37 4.75 -11.98
C SER A 42 -2.88 5.12 -11.90
N GLN A 43 -2.48 6.19 -12.60
CA GLN A 43 -1.11 6.72 -12.52
C GLN A 43 -0.77 7.23 -11.12
N ALA A 44 -1.71 7.91 -10.45
CA ALA A 44 -1.52 8.35 -9.08
C ALA A 44 -1.37 7.17 -8.10
N THR A 45 -2.15 6.10 -8.28
CA THR A 45 -1.98 4.85 -7.53
C THR A 45 -0.63 4.21 -7.80
N ALA A 46 -0.21 4.08 -9.07
CA ALA A 46 1.07 3.50 -9.43
C ALA A 46 2.24 4.27 -8.78
N GLY A 47 2.22 5.61 -8.84
CA GLY A 47 3.24 6.45 -8.22
C GLY A 47 3.31 6.26 -6.69
N ARG A 48 2.16 6.30 -5.99
CA ARG A 48 2.11 6.05 -4.54
C ARG A 48 2.63 4.64 -4.21
N ASN A 49 2.18 3.65 -4.94
CA ASN A 49 2.55 2.26 -4.71
C ASN A 49 4.05 2.05 -4.90
N LEU A 50 4.66 2.69 -5.90
CA LEU A 50 6.10 2.65 -6.09
C LEU A 50 6.85 3.28 -4.91
N MET A 51 6.44 4.47 -4.45
CA MET A 51 7.03 5.12 -3.29
C MET A 51 6.95 4.25 -2.02
N LEU A 52 5.78 3.68 -1.73
CA LEU A 52 5.59 2.79 -0.58
C LEU A 52 6.37 1.48 -0.74
N THR A 53 6.47 0.94 -1.96
CA THR A 53 7.27 -0.27 -2.20
C THR A 53 8.75 0.01 -1.98
N GLN A 54 9.26 1.14 -2.44
CA GLN A 54 10.64 1.56 -2.18
C GLN A 54 10.89 1.69 -0.68
N GLU A 55 9.96 2.30 0.05
CA GLU A 55 10.07 2.47 1.50
C GLU A 55 10.01 1.12 2.24
N LEU A 56 9.17 0.19 1.77
CA LEU A 56 9.13 -1.16 2.31
C LEU A 56 10.48 -1.86 2.17
N LEU A 57 11.09 -1.81 0.99
CA LEU A 57 12.40 -2.42 0.76
C LEU A 57 13.46 -1.81 1.69
N ARG A 58 13.49 -0.48 1.80
CA ARG A 58 14.40 0.22 2.73
C ARG A 58 14.20 -0.23 4.18
N LEU A 59 12.95 -0.39 4.62
CA LEU A 59 12.62 -0.86 5.97
C LEU A 59 13.03 -2.31 6.20
N LEU A 60 12.83 -3.19 5.22
CA LEU A 60 13.26 -4.58 5.31
C LEU A 60 14.79 -4.68 5.42
N ASP A 61 15.53 -3.90 4.62
CA ASP A 61 16.99 -3.82 4.71
C ASP A 61 17.46 -3.28 6.06
N LEU A 62 16.80 -2.22 6.58
CA LEU A 62 17.10 -1.65 7.90
C LEU A 62 16.89 -2.66 9.03
N LEU A 63 15.77 -3.40 9.01
CA LEU A 63 15.46 -4.42 10.02
C LEU A 63 16.44 -5.60 9.92
N ALA A 64 16.74 -6.05 8.71
CA ALA A 64 17.69 -7.13 8.47
C ALA A 64 19.11 -6.76 8.96
N ALA A 65 19.58 -5.54 8.69
CA ALA A 65 20.88 -5.04 9.14
C ALA A 65 21.02 -4.95 10.68
N ASN A 66 19.90 -5.03 11.40
CA ASN A 66 19.85 -4.99 12.88
C ASN A 66 19.41 -6.33 13.50
N ASP A 67 19.49 -7.43 12.73
CA ASP A 67 19.11 -8.78 13.15
C ASP A 67 17.65 -8.87 13.65
N ILE A 68 16.75 -8.13 12.99
CA ILE A 68 15.31 -8.19 13.24
C ILE A 68 14.65 -8.88 12.04
N PRO A 69 14.23 -10.16 12.19
CA PRO A 69 13.45 -10.82 11.16
C PRO A 69 12.16 -10.05 10.89
N ALA A 70 11.87 -9.81 9.61
CA ALA A 70 10.72 -9.03 9.18
C ALA A 70 10.05 -9.71 7.97
N ILE A 71 8.72 -9.76 7.98
CA ILE A 71 7.92 -10.29 6.87
C ILE A 71 6.96 -9.19 6.42
N PRO A 72 7.03 -8.72 5.17
CA PRO A 72 6.02 -7.82 4.65
C PRO A 72 4.68 -8.54 4.56
N TYR A 73 3.62 -7.90 5.05
CA TYR A 73 2.26 -8.44 5.03
C TYR A 73 1.36 -7.54 4.17
N LYS A 74 0.45 -8.14 3.40
CA LYS A 74 -0.43 -7.42 2.47
C LYS A 74 0.35 -6.47 1.54
N GLY A 75 -0.11 -5.23 1.41
CA GLY A 75 0.58 -4.13 0.73
C GLY A 75 1.23 -4.50 -0.61
N PRO A 76 2.48 -4.06 -0.84
CA PRO A 76 3.27 -4.40 -2.03
C PRO A 76 3.44 -5.91 -2.25
N ALA A 77 3.69 -6.69 -1.19
CA ALA A 77 3.96 -8.13 -1.29
C ALA A 77 2.75 -8.89 -1.86
N LEU A 78 1.55 -8.59 -1.37
CA LEU A 78 0.31 -9.19 -1.88
C LEU A 78 -0.04 -8.69 -3.28
N ALA A 79 0.23 -7.41 -3.58
CA ALA A 79 0.02 -6.87 -4.92
C ALA A 79 0.89 -7.61 -5.95
N ALA A 80 2.19 -7.78 -5.66
CA ALA A 80 3.10 -8.54 -6.51
C ALA A 80 2.66 -10.01 -6.65
N LEU A 81 2.27 -10.66 -5.55
CA LEU A 81 1.89 -12.07 -5.56
C LEU A 81 0.59 -12.36 -6.33
N VAL A 82 -0.46 -11.56 -6.11
CA VAL A 82 -1.81 -11.85 -6.64
C VAL A 82 -2.08 -11.17 -7.97
N TYR A 83 -1.54 -9.96 -8.18
CA TYR A 83 -1.80 -9.17 -9.39
C TYR A 83 -0.65 -9.23 -10.40
N GLY A 84 0.54 -9.67 -10.00
CA GLY A 84 1.76 -9.64 -10.82
C GLY A 84 2.28 -8.23 -11.10
N ASP A 85 1.62 -7.20 -10.56
CA ASP A 85 1.92 -5.80 -10.80
C ASP A 85 1.46 -4.96 -9.61
N ILE A 86 2.41 -4.30 -8.95
CA ILE A 86 2.13 -3.49 -7.77
C ILE A 86 1.22 -2.29 -8.07
N SER A 87 1.14 -1.81 -9.32
CA SER A 87 0.32 -0.66 -9.70
C SER A 87 -1.19 -0.94 -9.64
N LEU A 88 -1.58 -2.21 -9.60
CA LEU A 88 -2.99 -2.59 -9.71
C LEU A 88 -3.77 -2.62 -8.41
N ARG A 89 -3.08 -2.79 -7.29
CA ARG A 89 -3.71 -2.92 -5.98
C ARG A 89 -3.40 -1.66 -5.18
N PRO A 90 -4.36 -0.75 -4.97
CA PRO A 90 -4.13 0.40 -4.10
C PRO A 90 -3.79 -0.03 -2.68
N PHE A 91 -2.77 0.59 -2.09
CA PHE A 91 -2.44 0.52 -0.66
C PHE A 91 -1.93 1.88 -0.18
N ASN A 92 -2.13 2.19 1.09
CA ASN A 92 -1.82 3.51 1.68
C ASN A 92 -0.83 3.42 2.85
N ASP A 93 -0.52 2.22 3.30
CA ASP A 93 0.33 1.89 4.43
C ASP A 93 1.19 0.66 4.10
N LEU A 94 2.08 0.33 5.04
CA LEU A 94 2.94 -0.84 5.00
C LEU A 94 2.72 -1.64 6.28
N ASP A 95 2.32 -2.90 6.14
CA ASP A 95 2.27 -3.84 7.25
C ASP A 95 3.54 -4.69 7.26
N ILE A 96 4.27 -4.70 8.37
CA ILE A 96 5.48 -5.51 8.56
C ILE A 96 5.33 -6.31 9.84
N LEU A 97 5.37 -7.65 9.73
CA LEU A 97 5.36 -8.55 10.86
C LEU A 97 6.78 -8.80 11.35
N VAL A 98 6.99 -8.70 12.66
CA VAL A 98 8.24 -9.04 13.34
C VAL A 98 7.95 -10.03 14.47
N PRO A 99 8.92 -10.84 14.91
CA PRO A 99 8.75 -11.65 16.12
C PRO A 99 8.40 -10.75 17.31
N GLN A 100 7.42 -11.16 18.12
CA GLN A 100 6.97 -10.40 19.30
C GLN A 100 8.13 -9.98 20.22
N ARG A 101 9.08 -10.88 20.44
CA ARG A 101 10.32 -10.62 21.22
C ARG A 101 11.20 -9.49 20.66
N ALA A 102 11.05 -9.16 19.38
CA ALA A 102 11.79 -8.10 18.70
C ALA A 102 10.96 -6.82 18.50
N ALA A 103 9.66 -6.81 18.81
CA ALA A 103 8.77 -5.68 18.55
C ALA A 103 9.26 -4.37 19.18
N ARG A 104 9.69 -4.40 20.44
CA ARG A 104 10.26 -3.22 21.13
C ARG A 104 11.54 -2.71 20.46
N ARG A 105 12.41 -3.61 20.01
CA ARG A 105 13.64 -3.25 19.29
C ARG A 105 13.32 -2.66 17.92
N ALA A 106 12.36 -3.23 17.20
CA ALA A 106 11.90 -2.74 15.91
C ALA A 106 11.31 -1.33 16.04
N LYS A 107 10.43 -1.11 17.03
CA LYS A 107 9.87 0.21 17.35
C LYS A 107 10.97 1.24 17.60
N ALA A 108 11.90 0.95 18.52
CA ALA A 108 12.99 1.87 18.84
C ALA A 108 13.88 2.17 17.63
N LEU A 109 14.13 1.17 16.77
CA LEU A 109 14.89 1.36 15.53
C LEU A 109 14.16 2.26 14.55
N LEU A 110 12.84 2.10 14.38
CA LEU A 110 12.03 2.96 13.53
C LEU A 110 12.00 4.40 14.07
N GLU A 111 11.84 4.59 15.38
CA GLU A 111 11.89 5.91 16.02
C GLU A 111 13.25 6.61 15.79
N ALA A 112 14.36 5.87 15.93
CA ALA A 112 15.70 6.37 15.64
C ALA A 112 15.91 6.73 14.16
N ASN A 113 15.06 6.22 13.25
CA ASN A 113 15.08 6.50 11.82
C ASN A 113 13.99 7.50 11.39
N GLY A 114 13.45 8.28 12.33
CA GLY A 114 12.55 9.39 12.04
C GLY A 114 11.08 9.01 11.86
N TYR A 115 10.70 7.77 12.18
CA TYR A 115 9.29 7.41 12.28
C TYR A 115 8.73 7.83 13.64
N HIS A 116 7.50 8.33 13.62
CA HIS A 116 6.81 8.73 14.84
C HIS A 116 5.49 7.99 14.95
N TYR A 117 5.20 7.50 16.15
CA TYR A 117 3.85 7.07 16.47
C TYR A 117 2.98 8.32 16.65
N PRO A 118 1.89 8.47 15.86
CA PRO A 118 0.99 9.61 16.03
C PRO A 118 0.28 9.57 17.39
N ASP A 119 0.09 8.37 17.95
CA ASP A 119 -0.49 8.15 19.27
C ASP A 119 0.36 7.19 20.11
N ARG A 120 0.37 7.39 21.43
CA ARG A 120 1.06 6.48 22.36
C ARG A 120 0.30 5.14 22.38
N LEU A 121 0.96 4.06 21.98
CA LEU A 121 0.41 2.71 22.13
C LEU A 121 0.11 2.44 23.61
N THR A 122 -1.04 1.84 23.88
CA THR A 122 -1.34 1.26 25.20
C THR A 122 -0.41 0.09 25.49
N GLU A 123 -0.20 -0.26 26.76
CA GLU A 123 0.61 -1.45 27.12
C GLU A 123 0.09 -2.72 26.43
N ALA A 124 -1.23 -2.87 26.30
CA ALA A 124 -1.84 -4.00 25.58
C ALA A 124 -1.45 -4.03 24.10
N GLN A 125 -1.26 -2.88 23.46
CA GLN A 125 -0.83 -2.77 22.06
C GLN A 125 0.70 -2.89 21.89
N GLU A 126 1.50 -2.66 22.94
CA GLU A 126 2.95 -2.89 22.91
C GLU A 126 3.34 -4.35 23.18
N VAL A 127 2.42 -5.13 23.77
CA VAL A 127 2.64 -6.51 24.21
C VAL A 127 1.91 -7.53 23.31
N ALA A 128 0.95 -7.11 22.48
CA ALA A 128 0.32 -7.95 21.46
C ALA A 128 1.23 -8.18 20.25
#